data_AF-A0A800IDX3-F1
#
_entry.id   AF-A0A800IDX3-F1
#
_cell.length_a   1.000
_cell.length_b   1.000
_cell.length_c   1.000
_cell.angle_alpha   90.00
_cell.angle_beta   90.00
_cell.angle_gamma   90.00
#
_symmetry.space_group_name_H-M   'P 1'
#
loop_
_entity.id
_entity.type
_entity.pdbx_description
1 polymer ?
#
loop_
_entity_poly.entity_id
_entity_poly.type
_entity_poly.pdbx_seq_one_letter_code
_entity_poly.pdbx_strand_id
1 'polypeptide(L)'
;RCYYCYDAPCQTACPTGINVPSFIGMISQHNNHGAAGKILTENIMGGTCARACPVETLCEQACVRNHEDDGPVRIGMLQRYATDQASQDQVSFFTRAEPTGHSVAVVGAGPAGLACAHAMAVLGHDVVIYEAQAKAGGLNEYGLSCWYVLCP
;
A
#
# COMPACT_ATOMS: atom_id res chain seq x y z
N ARG A 1 -20.48 7.11 -1.57
CA ARG A 1 -20.39 5.75 -2.16
C ARG A 1 -19.53 5.82 -3.43
N CYS A 2 -18.75 4.78 -3.80
CA CYS A 2 -17.95 4.78 -5.05
C CYS A 2 -18.85 4.59 -6.29
N TYR A 3 -18.47 5.18 -7.43
CA TYR A 3 -19.17 5.06 -8.73
C TYR A 3 -18.55 4.06 -9.68
N TYR A 4 -17.41 3.48 -9.33
CA TYR A 4 -16.68 2.55 -10.18
C TYR A 4 -16.38 3.14 -11.57
N CYS A 5 -15.83 4.36 -11.57
CA CYS A 5 -15.52 5.10 -12.79
C CYS A 5 -14.66 4.27 -13.75
N TYR A 6 -15.01 4.32 -15.04
CA TYR A 6 -14.09 3.93 -16.11
C TYR A 6 -12.95 4.96 -16.18
N ASP A 7 -11.72 4.49 -16.46
CA ASP A 7 -10.50 5.31 -16.41
C ASP A 7 -10.43 6.22 -15.17
N ALA A 8 -10.54 5.60 -14.00
CA ALA A 8 -10.77 6.30 -12.75
C ALA A 8 -9.66 7.34 -12.46
N PRO A 9 -10.00 8.64 -12.35
CA PRO A 9 -9.00 9.69 -12.10
C PRO A 9 -8.24 9.50 -10.79
N CYS A 10 -8.88 8.88 -9.79
CA CYS A 10 -8.23 8.54 -8.52
C CYS A 10 -7.12 7.50 -8.66
N GLN A 11 -7.17 6.61 -9.66
CA GLN A 11 -6.08 5.69 -9.99
C GLN A 11 -4.93 6.42 -10.69
N THR A 12 -5.24 7.30 -11.66
CA THR A 12 -4.24 8.12 -12.36
C THR A 12 -3.48 9.05 -11.41
N ALA A 13 -4.17 9.61 -10.41
CA ALA A 13 -3.57 10.46 -9.38
C ALA A 13 -2.74 9.68 -8.35
N CYS A 14 -2.85 8.36 -8.29
CA CYS A 14 -2.09 7.52 -7.35
C CYS A 14 -0.68 7.25 -7.91
N PRO A 15 0.40 7.61 -7.19
CA PRO A 15 1.77 7.39 -7.67
C PRO A 15 2.11 5.91 -7.92
N THR A 16 1.46 4.99 -7.23
CA THR A 16 1.64 3.54 -7.40
C THR A 16 0.58 2.92 -8.31
N GLY A 17 -0.30 3.72 -8.92
CA GLY A 17 -1.29 3.25 -9.89
C GLY A 17 -2.33 2.27 -9.33
N ILE A 18 -2.61 2.32 -8.02
CA ILE A 18 -3.53 1.38 -7.37
C ILE A 18 -4.92 1.46 -8.01
N ASN A 19 -5.50 0.31 -8.35
CA ASN A 19 -6.84 0.23 -8.91
C ASN A 19 -7.91 0.43 -7.82
N VAL A 20 -8.20 1.71 -7.54
CA VAL A 20 -9.15 2.14 -6.51
C VAL A 20 -10.56 1.55 -6.71
N PRO A 21 -11.19 1.63 -7.90
CA PRO A 21 -12.50 1.02 -8.11
C PRO A 21 -12.54 -0.48 -7.78
N SER A 22 -11.49 -1.21 -8.16
CA SER A 22 -11.41 -2.66 -8.00
C SER A 22 -11.39 -3.06 -6.53
N PHE A 23 -10.47 -2.51 -5.72
CA PHE A 23 -10.40 -2.90 -4.31
C PHE A 23 -11.63 -2.46 -3.52
N ILE A 24 -12.23 -1.30 -3.85
CA ILE A 24 -13.48 -0.85 -3.21
C ILE A 24 -14.62 -1.80 -3.57
N GLY A 25 -14.66 -2.27 -4.82
CA GLY A 25 -15.64 -3.27 -5.26
C GLY A 25 -15.51 -4.58 -4.50
N MET A 26 -14.29 -5.02 -4.21
CA MET A 26 -14.03 -6.20 -3.38
C MET A 26 -14.51 -6.00 -1.93
N ILE A 27 -14.26 -4.83 -1.33
CA ILE A 27 -14.77 -4.47 0.01
C ILE A 27 -16.31 -4.51 0.03
N SER A 28 -16.97 -4.00 -1.01
CA SER A 28 -18.44 -4.00 -1.09
C SER A 28 -19.05 -5.41 -1.16
N GLN A 29 -18.27 -6.39 -1.59
CA GLN A 29 -18.64 -7.81 -1.67
C GLN A 29 -18.16 -8.61 -0.44
N HIS A 30 -17.75 -7.91 0.63
CA HIS A 30 -17.17 -8.52 1.83
C HIS A 30 -15.88 -9.33 1.59
N ASN A 31 -15.18 -9.08 0.48
CA ASN A 31 -13.89 -9.70 0.15
C ASN A 31 -12.73 -8.80 0.56
N ASN A 32 -12.55 -8.60 1.85
CA ASN A 32 -11.55 -7.67 2.39
C ASN A 32 -10.11 -8.18 2.18
N HIS A 33 -9.90 -9.50 2.25
CA HIS A 33 -8.59 -10.10 1.96
C HIS A 33 -8.22 -9.93 0.48
N GLY A 34 -9.16 -10.14 -0.44
CA GLY A 34 -8.92 -9.88 -1.87
C GLY A 34 -8.59 -8.40 -2.13
N ALA A 35 -9.31 -7.49 -1.48
CA ALA A 35 -9.01 -6.06 -1.55
C ALA A 35 -7.59 -5.74 -1.05
N ALA A 36 -7.20 -6.29 0.09
CA ALA A 36 -5.87 -6.12 0.65
C ALA A 36 -4.77 -6.69 -0.26
N GLY A 37 -4.97 -7.91 -0.78
CA GLY A 37 -4.04 -8.52 -1.73
C GLY A 37 -3.86 -7.68 -2.99
N LYS A 38 -4.96 -7.12 -3.51
CA LYS A 38 -4.93 -6.19 -4.67
C LYS A 38 -4.10 -4.94 -4.35
N ILE A 39 -4.37 -4.28 -3.22
CA ILE A 39 -3.63 -3.11 -2.75
C ILE A 39 -2.13 -3.44 -2.60
N LEU A 40 -1.80 -4.53 -1.91
CA LEU A 40 -0.41 -4.88 -1.57
C LEU A 40 0.41 -5.34 -2.79
N THR A 41 -0.25 -5.93 -3.79
CA THR A 41 0.41 -6.31 -5.06
C THR A 41 0.86 -5.07 -5.85
N GLU A 42 0.06 -4.01 -5.82
CA GLU A 42 0.35 -2.75 -6.51
C GLU A 42 1.23 -1.82 -5.68
N ASN A 43 1.15 -1.91 -4.35
CA ASN A 43 1.97 -1.17 -3.40
C ASN A 43 2.16 -1.97 -2.10
N ILE A 44 3.34 -2.56 -1.93
CA ILE A 44 3.67 -3.36 -0.74
C ILE A 44 3.65 -2.52 0.56
N MET A 45 3.81 -1.20 0.46
CA MET A 45 3.68 -0.27 1.59
C MET A 45 2.24 0.22 1.79
N GLY A 46 1.26 -0.46 1.21
CA GLY A 46 -0.16 -0.08 1.22
C GLY A 46 -0.73 0.19 2.61
N GLY A 47 -0.31 -0.56 3.63
CA GLY A 47 -0.74 -0.34 5.02
C GLY A 47 -0.27 1.01 5.60
N THR A 48 0.97 1.42 5.34
CA THR A 48 1.47 2.73 5.75
C THR A 48 0.90 3.84 4.88
N CYS A 49 0.83 3.63 3.56
CA CYS A 49 0.22 4.60 2.64
C CYS A 49 -1.24 4.91 3.02
N ALA A 50 -2.01 3.92 3.51
CA ALA A 50 -3.37 4.15 3.98
C ALA A 50 -3.49 5.12 5.17
N ARG A 51 -2.38 5.42 5.86
CA ARG A 51 -2.31 6.29 7.04
C ARG A 51 -1.63 7.63 6.75
N ALA A 52 -0.59 7.61 5.93
CA ALA A 52 0.30 8.75 5.72
C ALA A 52 0.17 9.40 4.33
N CYS A 53 -0.55 8.78 3.40
CA CYS A 53 -0.74 9.36 2.07
C CYS A 53 -1.56 10.66 2.16
N PRO A 54 -1.11 11.77 1.55
CA PRO A 54 -1.87 13.03 1.51
C PRO A 54 -2.99 12.94 0.47
N VAL A 55 -4.00 12.12 0.78
CA VAL A 55 -5.12 11.77 -0.12
C VAL A 55 -5.88 12.99 -0.63
N GLU A 56 -5.94 14.05 0.18
CA GLU A 56 -6.54 15.36 -0.10
C GLU A 56 -5.81 16.14 -1.20
N THR A 57 -4.62 15.71 -1.59
CA THR A 57 -3.85 16.25 -2.74
C THR A 57 -3.67 15.23 -3.86
N LEU A 58 -4.17 14.00 -3.67
CA LEU A 58 -3.96 12.86 -4.58
C LEU A 58 -5.30 12.21 -4.97
N CYS A 59 -5.51 10.96 -4.60
CA CYS A 59 -6.62 10.14 -5.09
C CYS A 59 -8.00 10.66 -4.66
N GLU A 60 -8.14 11.24 -3.47
CA GLU A 60 -9.41 11.81 -3.01
C GLU A 60 -9.66 13.19 -3.64
N GLN A 61 -8.62 13.98 -3.90
CA GLN A 61 -8.71 15.24 -4.65
C GLN A 61 -9.20 15.02 -6.09
N ALA A 62 -8.69 13.98 -6.75
CA ALA A 62 -9.08 13.64 -8.12
C ALA A 62 -10.45 12.94 -8.21
N CYS A 63 -11.11 12.65 -7.08
CA CYS A 63 -12.37 11.92 -7.10
C CYS A 63 -13.48 12.74 -7.78
N VAL A 64 -14.19 12.13 -8.74
CA VAL A 64 -15.31 12.77 -9.46
C VAL A 64 -16.46 13.25 -8.55
N ARG A 65 -16.55 12.70 -7.33
CA ARG A 65 -17.57 13.09 -6.34
C ARG A 65 -17.32 14.44 -5.69
N ASN A 66 -16.14 15.05 -5.87
CA ASN A 66 -15.89 16.40 -5.38
C ASN A 66 -16.81 17.46 -6.01
N HIS A 67 -17.47 17.13 -7.13
CA HIS A 67 -18.45 18.00 -7.78
C HIS A 67 -19.87 17.86 -7.18
N GLU A 68 -20.07 17.01 -6.18
CA GLU A 68 -21.34 16.77 -5.50
C GLU A 68 -21.26 17.14 -4.01
N ASP A 69 -22.41 17.37 -3.37
CA ASP A 69 -22.51 17.88 -1.98
C ASP A 69 -21.95 16.91 -0.91
N ASP A 70 -21.80 15.62 -1.23
CA ASP A 70 -21.37 14.57 -0.28
C ASP A 70 -19.84 14.39 -0.17
N GLY A 71 -19.06 15.12 -0.96
CA GLY A 71 -17.60 15.03 -0.97
C GLY A 71 -17.01 13.71 -1.53
N PRO A 72 -15.67 13.57 -1.50
CA PRO A 72 -14.99 12.46 -2.16
C PRO A 72 -15.27 11.12 -1.49
N VAL A 73 -14.94 10.03 -2.19
CA VAL A 73 -14.85 8.72 -1.51
C VAL A 73 -13.67 8.77 -0.54
N ARG A 74 -13.85 8.28 0.69
CA ARG A 74 -12.78 8.16 1.70
C ARG A 74 -11.88 6.96 1.39
N ILE A 75 -11.14 7.06 0.29
CA ILE A 75 -10.28 6.01 -0.29
C ILE A 75 -9.24 5.56 0.72
N GLY A 76 -8.57 6.48 1.42
CA GLY A 76 -7.53 6.13 2.40
C GLY A 76 -8.07 5.26 3.53
N MET A 77 -9.30 5.51 3.98
CA MET A 77 -9.93 4.73 5.05
C MET A 77 -10.38 3.35 4.60
N LEU A 78 -10.85 3.22 3.36
CA LEU A 78 -11.19 1.93 2.77
C LEU A 78 -9.93 1.08 2.56
N GLN A 79 -8.83 1.70 2.12
CA GLN A 79 -7.54 1.04 2.01
C GLN A 79 -7.07 0.55 3.38
N ARG A 80 -7.14 1.40 4.41
CA ARG A 80 -6.79 1.04 5.79
C ARG A 80 -7.63 -0.12 6.31
N TYR A 81 -8.94 -0.06 6.10
CA TYR A 81 -9.87 -1.10 6.53
C TYR A 81 -9.47 -2.48 5.99
N ALA A 82 -9.22 -2.59 4.68
CA ALA A 82 -8.78 -3.84 4.07
C ALA A 82 -7.40 -4.29 4.56
N THR A 83 -6.41 -3.39 4.60
CA THR A 83 -5.03 -3.75 4.99
C THR A 83 -4.92 -4.11 6.47
N ASP A 84 -5.67 -3.44 7.34
CA ASP A 84 -5.64 -3.70 8.78
C ASP A 84 -6.22 -5.08 9.09
N GLN A 85 -7.34 -5.45 8.45
CA GLN A 85 -7.91 -6.79 8.61
C GLN A 85 -6.96 -7.88 8.12
N ALA A 86 -6.37 -7.73 6.93
CA ALA A 86 -5.41 -8.71 6.43
C ALA A 86 -4.18 -8.86 7.33
N SER A 87 -3.71 -7.76 7.94
CA SER A 87 -2.62 -7.79 8.91
C SER A 87 -3.01 -8.48 10.21
N GLN A 88 -4.22 -8.25 10.72
CA GLN A 88 -4.75 -8.90 11.94
C GLN A 88 -4.93 -10.40 11.74
N ASP A 89 -5.44 -10.79 10.58
CA ASP A 89 -5.67 -12.18 10.20
C ASP A 89 -4.38 -12.88 9.72
N GLN A 90 -3.25 -12.17 9.70
CA GLN A 90 -1.94 -12.67 9.28
C GLN A 90 -1.94 -13.32 7.88
N VAL A 91 -2.70 -12.74 6.95
CA VAL A 91 -2.85 -13.27 5.60
C VAL A 91 -1.56 -13.04 4.80
N SER A 92 -1.03 -14.11 4.20
CA SER A 92 0.08 -14.02 3.25
C SER A 92 -0.44 -13.96 1.81
N PHE A 93 0.04 -12.97 1.04
CA PHE A 93 -0.33 -12.78 -0.36
C PHE A 93 0.78 -13.14 -1.35
N PHE A 94 2.01 -13.32 -0.87
CA PHE A 94 3.18 -13.48 -1.72
C PHE A 94 3.90 -14.78 -1.41
N THR A 95 4.33 -15.46 -2.47
CA THR A 95 5.21 -16.62 -2.39
C THR A 95 6.47 -16.29 -3.18
N ARG A 96 7.62 -16.61 -2.61
CA ARG A 96 8.91 -16.45 -3.28
C ARG A 96 9.01 -17.43 -4.45
N ALA A 97 9.44 -16.95 -5.61
CA ALA A 97 9.78 -17.79 -6.75
C ALA A 97 11.02 -18.65 -6.46
N GLU A 98 11.29 -19.61 -7.33
CA GLU A 98 12.48 -20.46 -7.24
C GLU A 98 13.77 -19.64 -7.18
N PRO A 99 14.78 -20.07 -6.41
CA PRO A 99 16.03 -19.34 -6.26
C PRO A 99 16.70 -19.10 -7.62
N THR A 100 16.93 -17.83 -7.93
CA THR A 100 17.61 -17.43 -9.17
C THR A 100 19.13 -17.63 -9.11
N GLY A 101 19.70 -17.79 -7.91
CA GLY A 101 21.14 -17.83 -7.68
C GLY A 101 21.84 -16.46 -7.70
N HIS A 102 21.09 -15.37 -7.90
CA HIS A 102 21.62 -14.01 -7.87
C HIS A 102 21.38 -13.34 -6.50
N SER A 103 22.36 -12.54 -6.07
CA SER A 103 22.29 -11.77 -4.83
C SER A 103 22.13 -10.27 -5.11
N VAL A 104 21.30 -9.60 -4.30
CA VAL A 104 21.00 -8.16 -4.39
C VAL A 104 21.27 -7.52 -3.03
N ALA A 105 22.11 -6.48 -3.02
CA ALA A 105 22.33 -5.65 -1.85
C ALA A 105 21.48 -4.37 -1.94
N VAL A 106 20.66 -4.11 -0.93
CA VAL A 106 19.87 -2.88 -0.80
C VAL A 106 20.43 -2.04 0.34
N VAL A 107 20.79 -0.79 0.08
CA VAL A 107 21.28 0.14 1.12
C VAL A 107 20.14 1.06 1.55
N GLY A 108 19.80 0.99 2.83
CA GLY A 108 18.69 1.69 3.49
C GLY A 108 17.43 0.84 3.57
N ALA A 109 16.91 0.68 4.78
CA ALA A 109 15.65 0.00 5.10
C ALA A 109 14.48 0.99 5.24
N GLY A 110 14.46 2.05 4.43
CA GLY A 110 13.30 2.93 4.27
C GLY A 110 12.24 2.34 3.33
N PRO A 111 11.12 3.05 3.09
CA PRO A 111 10.02 2.56 2.24
C PRO A 111 10.48 2.13 0.84
N ALA A 112 11.38 2.89 0.21
CA ALA A 112 11.91 2.57 -1.11
C ALA A 112 12.77 1.29 -1.10
N GLY A 113 13.66 1.17 -0.11
CA GLY A 113 14.54 0.01 0.03
C GLY A 113 13.76 -1.26 0.35
N LEU A 114 12.81 -1.19 1.29
CA LEU A 114 11.93 -2.31 1.63
C LEU A 114 11.04 -2.73 0.45
N ALA A 115 10.50 -1.78 -0.30
CA ALA A 115 9.70 -2.11 -1.49
C ALA A 115 10.53 -2.79 -2.59
N CYS A 116 11.73 -2.28 -2.86
CA CYS A 116 12.67 -2.89 -3.79
C CYS A 116 13.08 -4.30 -3.33
N ALA A 117 13.46 -4.45 -2.05
CA ALA A 117 13.87 -5.71 -1.48
C ALA A 117 12.76 -6.76 -1.55
N HIS A 118 11.51 -6.37 -1.25
CA HIS A 118 10.36 -7.25 -1.39
C HIS A 118 10.18 -7.71 -2.84
N ALA A 119 10.18 -6.79 -3.81
CA ALA A 119 10.02 -7.15 -5.22
C ALA A 119 11.10 -8.13 -5.69
N MET A 120 12.36 -7.89 -5.33
CA MET A 120 13.47 -8.79 -5.67
C MET A 120 13.37 -10.14 -4.97
N ALA A 121 12.95 -10.16 -3.71
CA ALA A 121 12.75 -11.40 -2.96
C ALA A 121 11.63 -12.25 -3.55
N VAL A 122 10.50 -11.64 -3.95
CA VAL A 122 9.39 -12.34 -4.63
C VAL A 122 9.85 -12.99 -5.92
N LEU A 123 10.75 -12.33 -6.67
CA LEU A 123 11.35 -12.87 -7.90
C LEU A 123 12.40 -13.98 -7.67
N GLY A 124 12.67 -14.37 -6.42
CA GLY A 124 13.59 -15.47 -6.10
C GLY A 124 15.06 -15.04 -6.01
N HIS A 125 15.36 -13.74 -5.97
CA HIS A 125 16.71 -13.25 -5.68
C HIS A 125 17.02 -13.33 -4.18
N ASP A 126 18.28 -13.53 -3.84
CA ASP A 126 18.76 -13.46 -2.45
C ASP A 126 19.06 -12.01 -2.08
N VAL A 127 18.31 -11.43 -1.14
CA VAL A 127 18.33 -9.98 -0.88
C VAL A 127 18.84 -9.71 0.52
N VAL A 128 19.87 -8.86 0.63
CA VAL A 128 20.40 -8.37 1.90
C VAL A 128 20.19 -6.86 1.99
N ILE A 129 19.59 -6.41 3.10
CA ILE A 129 19.35 -4.99 3.37
C ILE A 129 20.38 -4.51 4.39
N TYR A 130 21.09 -3.44 4.06
CA TYR A 130 22.04 -2.76 4.94
C TYR A 130 21.40 -1.48 5.46
N GLU A 131 21.12 -1.41 6.77
CA GLU A 131 20.55 -0.23 7.43
C GLU A 131 21.57 0.34 8.43
N ALA A 132 21.67 1.67 8.46
CA ALA A 132 22.56 2.38 9.36
C ALA A 132 21.93 2.57 10.76
N GLN A 133 20.62 2.68 10.83
CA GLN A 133 19.85 2.84 12.05
C GLN A 133 19.58 1.50 12.76
N ALA A 134 19.19 1.58 14.04
CA ALA A 134 18.91 0.39 14.84
C ALA A 134 17.65 -0.37 14.41
N LYS A 135 16.66 0.33 13.83
CA LYS A 135 15.41 -0.25 13.35
C LYS A 135 15.22 0.05 11.87
N ALA A 136 14.59 -0.90 11.17
CA ALA A 136 14.10 -0.70 9.81
C ALA A 136 12.84 0.19 9.81
N GLY A 137 12.54 0.80 8.67
CA GLY A 137 11.35 1.63 8.44
C GLY A 137 11.68 3.03 7.92
N GLY A 138 12.91 3.50 8.09
CA GLY A 138 13.33 4.85 7.67
C GLY A 138 12.41 5.92 8.26
N LEU A 139 11.95 6.87 7.45
CA LEU A 139 11.04 7.92 7.92
C LEU A 139 9.69 7.39 8.43
N ASN A 140 9.27 6.18 8.08
CA ASN A 140 8.05 5.61 8.67
C ASN A 140 8.23 5.29 10.17
N GLU A 141 9.44 4.94 10.61
CA GLU A 141 9.76 4.68 12.02
C GLU A 141 10.26 5.95 12.73
N TYR A 142 11.09 6.75 12.05
CA TYR A 142 11.82 7.85 12.68
C TYR A 142 11.24 9.25 12.40
N GLY A 143 10.40 9.40 11.36
CA GLY A 143 9.92 10.70 10.89
C GLY A 143 8.42 10.93 11.09
N LEU A 144 7.62 9.87 10.97
CA LEU A 144 6.18 9.93 11.22
C LEU A 144 5.89 9.77 12.72
N SER A 145 4.91 10.52 13.21
CA SER A 145 4.46 10.38 14.59
C SER A 145 3.69 9.07 14.79
N CYS A 146 3.79 8.52 16.01
CA CYS A 146 3.17 7.24 16.38
C CYS A 146 1.63 7.23 16.27
N TRP A 147 1.00 8.40 16.21
CA TRP A 147 -0.44 8.49 16.05
C TRP A 147 -0.88 8.20 14.60
N TYR A 148 0.02 8.35 13.62
CA TYR A 148 -0.23 7.98 12.23
C TYR A 148 0.12 6.51 11.96
N VAL A 149 1.26 6.04 12.48
CA VAL A 149 1.81 4.70 12.21
C VAL A 149 1.79 3.91 13.51
N LEU A 150 1.16 2.73 13.49
CA LEU A 150 1.03 1.84 14.64
C LEU A 150 2.41 1.64 15.28
N CYS A 151 2.65 2.31 16.40
CA CYS A 151 3.84 2.11 17.22
C CYS A 151 3.56 0.95 18.18
N PRO A 152 4.49 -0.01 18.35
CA PRO A 152 4.43 -0.98 19.43
C PRO A 152 4.50 -0.32 20.81
#